data_AF-A0A7S2PA25-F1
#
_entry.id   AF-A0A7S2PA25-F1
#
_cell.length_a   1.000
_cell.length_b   1.000
_cell.length_c   1.000
_cell.angle_alpha   90.00
_cell.angle_beta   90.00
_cell.angle_gamma   90.00
#
_symmetry.space_group_name_H-M   'P 1'
#
loop_
_entity.id
_entity.type
_entity.pdbx_description
1 polymer ?
#
loop_
_entity_poly.entity_id
_entity_poly.type
_entity_poly.pdbx_seq_one_letter_code
_entity_poly.pdbx_strand_id
1 'polypeptide(L)'
;TLYSMFPTMVLQEVLPENHGYFDSGWCYCEYQTAKLGEQLEEFSHDVVETCGATVRRTHGASIVHGISANDRSALDHLMSNLDAEVQRRRFHYPSDAEEVRRILGAFAMKRLLLNAIEDGNVEELRTVVARVQGQHLSRSTLDEPVNAALETPLHVAVRTGSLAAAQVLLDAGANPRRRNLRGDEPWQCFLFPRWSRAARLSRRSSPAPSPRSSPAPILPAVQGDAIGGDA
;
A
#
# COMPACT_ATOMS: atom_id res chain seq x y z
N THR A 1 3.40 -1.57 -4.47
CA THR A 1 3.23 -2.82 -5.27
C THR A 1 1.81 -3.37 -5.14
N LEU A 2 1.23 -3.92 -6.22
CA LEU A 2 -0.17 -4.39 -6.27
C LEU A 2 -0.47 -5.58 -5.34
N TYR A 3 0.55 -6.40 -5.06
CA TYR A 3 0.42 -7.66 -4.32
C TYR A 3 -0.16 -7.52 -2.90
N SER A 4 -0.02 -6.36 -2.26
CA SER A 4 -0.50 -6.17 -0.89
C SER A 4 -1.99 -5.89 -0.74
N MET A 5 -2.74 -5.94 -1.84
CA MET A 5 -4.16 -5.57 -1.88
C MET A 5 -5.05 -6.77 -2.19
N PHE A 6 -4.45 -7.95 -2.36
CA PHE A 6 -5.16 -9.19 -2.63
C PHE A 6 -5.14 -10.07 -1.39
N PRO A 7 -6.23 -10.83 -1.15
CA PRO A 7 -6.26 -11.85 -0.12
C PRO A 7 -5.06 -12.80 -0.26
N THR A 8 -4.46 -13.14 0.88
CA THR A 8 -3.31 -14.03 0.96
C THR A 8 -3.66 -15.21 1.86
N MET A 9 -3.36 -16.41 1.37
CA MET A 9 -3.55 -17.66 2.10
C MET A 9 -2.19 -18.27 2.43
N VAL A 10 -1.97 -18.62 3.69
CA VAL A 10 -0.74 -19.30 4.12
C VAL A 10 -0.90 -20.81 3.98
N LEU A 11 -0.05 -21.45 3.20
CA LEU A 11 -0.01 -22.91 3.04
C LEU A 11 1.03 -23.52 3.99
N GLN A 12 0.58 -24.36 4.92
CA GLN A 12 1.48 -25.06 5.85
C GLN A 12 2.10 -26.32 5.23
N GLU A 13 1.42 -26.94 4.27
CA GLU A 13 1.90 -28.15 3.61
C GLU A 13 3.00 -27.81 2.62
N VAL A 14 4.18 -28.36 2.90
CA VAL A 14 5.38 -28.19 2.09
C VAL A 14 5.93 -29.58 1.78
N LEU A 15 6.52 -29.77 0.60
CA LEU A 15 7.15 -31.03 0.23
C LEU A 15 8.21 -31.43 1.27
N PRO A 16 8.41 -32.74 1.54
CA PRO A 16 9.30 -33.20 2.62
C PRO A 16 10.75 -32.71 2.54
N GLU A 17 11.22 -32.37 1.33
CA GLU A 17 12.59 -31.88 1.07
C GLU A 17 12.75 -30.37 1.33
N ASN A 18 11.64 -29.66 1.53
CA ASN A 18 11.62 -28.21 1.67
C ASN A 18 11.42 -27.81 3.14
N HIS A 19 11.97 -26.65 3.52
CA HIS A 19 11.80 -26.09 4.86
C HIS A 19 10.37 -25.54 5.04
N GLY A 20 9.92 -25.42 6.29
CA GLY A 20 8.58 -24.94 6.60
C GLY A 20 8.34 -23.51 6.10
N TYR A 21 7.09 -23.17 5.82
CA TYR A 21 6.70 -21.86 5.31
C TYR A 21 7.27 -20.70 6.16
N PHE A 22 7.22 -20.81 7.49
CA PHE A 22 7.73 -19.76 8.38
C PHE A 22 9.24 -19.73 8.57
N ASP A 23 9.96 -20.77 8.12
CA ASP A 23 11.43 -20.78 8.10
C ASP A 23 11.97 -19.98 6.91
N SER A 24 11.19 -19.90 5.82
CA SER A 24 11.53 -19.13 4.61
C SER A 24 11.40 -17.63 4.86
N GLY A 25 12.45 -16.88 4.52
CA GLY A 25 12.44 -15.42 4.63
C GLY A 25 11.45 -14.74 3.67
N TRP A 26 11.26 -15.31 2.47
CA TRP A 26 10.30 -14.79 1.49
C TRP A 26 8.85 -15.07 1.87
N CYS A 27 8.56 -16.28 2.36
CA CYS A 27 7.21 -16.63 2.85
C CYS A 27 6.86 -15.84 4.13
N TYR A 28 7.84 -15.62 5.01
CA TYR A 28 7.68 -14.71 6.14
C TYR A 28 7.39 -13.27 5.69
N CYS A 29 8.09 -12.78 4.66
CA CYS A 29 7.83 -11.47 4.07
C CYS A 29 6.39 -11.38 3.58
N GLU A 30 5.95 -12.34 2.77
CA GLU A 30 4.58 -12.44 2.26
C GLU A 30 3.55 -12.40 3.41
N TYR A 31 3.72 -13.26 4.42
CA TYR A 31 2.85 -13.29 5.60
C TYR A 31 2.77 -11.93 6.31
N GLN A 32 3.91 -11.29 6.55
CA GLN A 32 3.92 -9.99 7.24
C GLN A 32 3.33 -8.88 6.37
N THR A 33 3.57 -8.87 5.07
CA THR A 33 2.95 -7.89 4.17
C THR A 33 1.43 -8.07 4.09
N ALA A 34 0.94 -9.32 4.07
CA ALA A 34 -0.49 -9.63 4.13
C ALA A 34 -1.11 -9.20 5.47
N LYS A 35 -0.42 -9.46 6.59
CA LYS A 35 -0.84 -9.00 7.92
C LYS A 35 -0.91 -7.48 8.00
N LEU A 36 0.13 -6.79 7.54
CA LEU A 36 0.17 -5.33 7.46
C LEU A 36 -0.88 -4.79 6.48
N GLY A 37 -1.29 -5.55 5.47
CA GLY A 37 -2.35 -5.20 4.52
C GLY A 37 -3.76 -5.56 4.98
N GLU A 38 -3.94 -6.23 6.13
CA GLU A 38 -5.21 -6.86 6.55
C GLU A 38 -5.81 -7.75 5.45
N GLN A 39 -4.96 -8.50 4.76
CA GLN A 39 -5.33 -9.38 3.65
C GLN A 39 -5.26 -10.87 4.00
N LEU A 40 -5.01 -11.24 5.26
CA LEU A 40 -5.01 -12.65 5.68
C LEU A 40 -6.45 -13.17 5.76
N GLU A 41 -6.74 -14.23 5.02
CA GLU A 41 -8.05 -14.89 5.05
C GLU A 41 -8.30 -15.69 6.34
N GLU A 42 -9.58 -15.96 6.63
CA GLU A 42 -10.06 -16.74 7.78
C GLU A 42 -9.38 -18.12 7.91
N PHE A 43 -9.07 -18.78 6.78
CA PHE A 43 -8.37 -20.08 6.76
C PHE A 43 -6.90 -20.01 7.22
N SER A 44 -6.36 -18.80 7.43
CA SER A 44 -5.04 -18.60 8.02
C SER A 44 -5.11 -18.37 9.55
N HIS A 45 -6.29 -18.36 10.18
CA HIS A 45 -6.45 -18.02 11.60
C HIS A 45 -5.75 -19.01 12.54
N ASP A 46 -5.87 -20.31 12.29
CA ASP A 46 -5.16 -21.35 13.06
C ASP A 46 -3.64 -21.22 12.94
N VAL A 47 -3.16 -20.77 11.77
CA VAL A 47 -1.75 -20.51 11.50
C VAL A 47 -1.28 -19.25 12.24
N VAL A 48 -2.10 -18.19 12.24
CA VAL A 48 -1.86 -16.95 12.99
C VAL A 48 -1.80 -17.21 14.50
N GLU A 49 -2.63 -18.10 15.02
CA GLU A 49 -2.61 -18.49 16.44
C GLU A 49 -1.41 -19.40 16.78
N THR A 50 -1.12 -20.39 15.93
CA THR A 50 -0.04 -21.38 16.16
C THR A 50 1.35 -20.77 15.99
N CYS A 51 1.61 -20.00 14.93
CA CYS A 51 2.85 -19.25 14.78
C CYS A 51 2.88 -17.97 15.64
N GLY A 52 1.71 -17.39 15.92
CA GLY A 52 1.56 -16.36 16.95
C GLY A 52 2.02 -16.85 18.32
N ALA A 53 1.94 -18.15 18.62
CA ALA A 53 2.44 -18.73 19.86
C ALA A 53 3.97 -18.83 19.95
N THR A 54 4.69 -18.91 18.83
CA THR A 54 6.17 -18.81 18.81
C THR A 54 6.64 -17.35 18.84
N VAL A 55 5.84 -16.43 18.28
CA VAL A 55 6.06 -14.96 18.32
C VAL A 55 5.47 -14.33 19.61
N ARG A 56 4.80 -15.12 20.46
CA ARG A 56 4.11 -14.66 21.70
C ARG A 56 5.02 -14.06 22.78
N ARG A 57 6.35 -14.05 22.59
CA ARG A 57 7.25 -13.26 23.45
C ARG A 57 7.31 -11.78 23.10
N THR A 58 6.72 -11.34 21.98
CA THR A 58 6.64 -9.92 21.62
C THR A 58 5.27 -9.60 21.04
N HIS A 59 4.34 -9.26 21.93
CA HIS A 59 3.09 -8.52 21.74
C HIS A 59 2.15 -8.90 20.57
N GLY A 60 0.96 -9.38 20.93
CA GLY A 60 -0.06 -9.91 20.02
C GLY A 60 -0.62 -8.92 19.00
N ALA A 61 -1.29 -9.53 18.00
CA ALA A 61 -2.36 -9.10 17.08
C ALA A 61 -2.63 -7.63 16.69
N SER A 62 -2.17 -6.62 17.43
CA SER A 62 -2.45 -5.20 17.21
C SER A 62 -1.18 -4.36 17.43
N ILE A 63 -0.06 -4.78 16.86
CA ILE A 63 1.16 -3.96 16.96
C ILE A 63 0.94 -2.64 16.19
N VAL A 64 0.32 -2.66 15.01
CA VAL A 64 0.24 -1.42 14.20
C VAL A 64 -0.94 -0.51 14.54
N HIS A 65 -2.04 -1.03 15.08
CA HIS A 65 -3.17 -0.19 15.54
C HIS A 65 -2.87 0.57 16.84
N GLY A 66 -1.84 0.15 17.60
CA GLY A 66 -1.41 0.82 18.84
C GLY A 66 -0.10 1.61 18.74
N ILE A 67 0.61 1.54 17.60
CA ILE A 67 1.83 2.32 17.39
C ILE A 67 1.43 3.70 16.91
N SER A 68 1.60 4.70 17.77
CA SER A 68 1.61 6.09 17.31
C SER A 68 2.97 6.43 16.72
N ALA A 69 3.03 6.96 15.50
CA ALA A 69 4.27 7.46 14.89
C ALA A 69 4.91 8.64 15.63
N ASN A 70 4.22 9.25 16.61
CA ASN A 70 4.84 10.20 17.55
C ASN A 70 5.80 9.51 18.52
N ASP A 71 5.56 8.23 18.82
CA ASP A 71 6.51 7.40 19.53
C ASP A 71 7.54 6.87 18.53
N ARG A 72 8.60 7.66 18.32
CA ARG A 72 9.74 7.24 17.48
C ARG A 72 10.26 5.87 17.93
N SER A 73 10.24 5.60 19.23
CA SER A 73 10.63 4.33 19.82
C SER A 73 9.76 3.20 19.29
N ALA A 74 8.44 3.39 19.19
CA ALA A 74 7.52 2.34 18.77
C ALA A 74 7.70 1.89 17.31
N LEU A 75 7.93 2.82 16.38
CA LEU A 75 8.30 2.46 15.00
C LEU A 75 9.68 1.81 14.95
N ASP A 76 10.67 2.38 15.64
CA ASP A 76 12.02 1.83 15.66
C ASP A 76 12.02 0.42 16.29
N HIS A 77 11.17 0.18 17.29
CA HIS A 77 10.93 -1.13 17.90
C HIS A 77 10.24 -2.09 16.93
N LEU A 78 9.20 -1.66 16.20
CA LEU A 78 8.56 -2.50 15.18
C LEU A 78 9.57 -2.89 14.10
N MET A 79 10.33 -1.93 13.59
CA MET A 79 11.35 -2.18 12.57
C MET A 79 12.47 -3.09 13.09
N SER A 80 12.92 -2.89 14.33
CA SER A 80 13.91 -3.75 15.00
C SER A 80 13.40 -5.17 15.21
N ASN A 81 12.13 -5.34 15.60
CA ASN A 81 11.51 -6.66 15.76
C ASN A 81 11.38 -7.38 14.41
N LEU A 82 10.93 -6.69 13.36
CA LEU A 82 10.86 -7.24 12.01
C LEU A 82 12.26 -7.64 11.52
N ASP A 83 13.26 -6.80 11.76
CA ASP A 83 14.64 -7.08 11.42
C ASP A 83 15.17 -8.34 12.14
N ALA A 84 14.98 -8.44 13.45
CA ALA A 84 15.39 -9.61 14.23
C ALA A 84 14.71 -10.90 13.75
N GLU A 85 13.45 -10.82 13.32
CA GLU A 85 12.75 -11.96 12.75
C GLU A 85 13.30 -12.34 11.37
N VAL A 86 13.54 -11.36 10.49
CA VAL A 86 14.16 -11.58 9.16
C VAL A 86 15.53 -12.25 9.30
N GLN A 87 16.35 -11.81 10.25
CA GLN A 87 17.69 -12.39 10.51
C GLN A 87 17.63 -13.86 10.93
N ARG A 88 16.54 -14.31 11.54
CA ARG A 88 16.34 -15.72 11.94
C ARG A 88 15.86 -16.60 10.78
N ARG A 89 15.47 -16.01 9.63
CA ARG A 89 14.90 -16.76 8.51
C ARG A 89 15.96 -17.21 7.52
N ARG A 90 15.62 -18.29 6.81
CA ARG A 90 16.44 -18.88 5.75
C ARG A 90 16.20 -18.13 4.46
N PHE A 91 17.29 -17.71 3.84
CA PHE A 91 17.30 -17.16 2.49
C PHE A 91 18.21 -18.02 1.63
N HIS A 92 17.79 -18.27 0.40
CA HIS A 92 18.67 -18.90 -0.58
C HIS A 92 19.84 -17.97 -0.93
N TYR A 93 19.57 -16.66 -1.04
CA TYR A 93 20.58 -15.62 -1.23
C TYR A 93 20.59 -14.65 -0.03
N PRO A 94 21.72 -14.46 0.67
CA PRO A 94 21.79 -13.54 1.81
C PRO A 94 21.39 -12.09 1.48
N SER A 95 21.58 -11.66 0.23
CA SER A 95 21.15 -10.34 -0.26
C SER A 95 19.63 -10.13 -0.18
N ASP A 96 18.84 -11.21 -0.24
CA ASP A 96 17.38 -11.15 -0.18
C ASP A 96 16.89 -10.66 1.18
N ALA A 97 17.67 -10.85 2.25
CA ALA A 97 17.33 -10.38 3.58
C ALA A 97 17.23 -8.84 3.63
N GLU A 98 18.10 -8.14 2.90
CA GLU A 98 18.04 -6.68 2.78
C GLU A 98 16.83 -6.23 1.98
N GLU A 99 16.49 -6.96 0.92
CA GLU A 99 15.30 -6.69 0.11
C GLU A 99 14.02 -6.87 0.93
N VAL A 100 13.90 -7.99 1.64
CA VAL A 100 12.77 -8.26 2.55
C VAL A 100 12.66 -7.19 3.62
N ARG A 101 13.77 -6.77 4.24
CA ARG A 101 13.75 -5.68 5.22
C ARG A 101 13.21 -4.38 4.61
N ARG A 102 13.62 -4.04 3.38
CA ARG A 102 13.14 -2.86 2.66
C ARG A 102 11.64 -2.95 2.34
N ILE A 103 11.20 -4.11 1.86
CA ILE A 103 9.78 -4.38 1.56
C ILE A 103 8.94 -4.21 2.84
N LEU A 104 9.32 -4.88 3.93
CA LEU A 104 8.58 -4.80 5.19
C LEU A 104 8.55 -3.39 5.77
N GLY A 105 9.66 -2.65 5.69
CA GLY A 105 9.71 -1.24 6.10
C GLY A 105 8.73 -0.37 5.31
N ALA A 106 8.66 -0.54 3.98
CA ALA A 106 7.73 0.19 3.13
C ALA A 106 6.26 -0.13 3.49
N PHE A 107 5.93 -1.39 3.76
CA PHE A 107 4.59 -1.80 4.16
C PHE A 107 4.19 -1.30 5.55
N ALA A 108 5.11 -1.34 6.51
CA ALA A 108 4.87 -0.79 7.84
C ALA A 108 4.59 0.71 7.77
N MET A 109 5.39 1.46 7.02
CA MET A 109 5.19 2.90 6.82
C MET A 109 3.86 3.22 6.15
N LYS A 110 3.49 2.45 5.12
CA LYS A 110 2.19 2.57 4.44
C LYS A 110 1.02 2.33 5.39
N ARG A 111 1.10 1.31 6.25
CA ARG A 111 0.05 1.04 7.25
C ARG A 111 -0.05 2.17 8.28
N LEU A 112 1.06 2.67 8.79
CA LEU A 112 1.04 3.79 9.74
C LEU A 112 0.46 5.06 9.13
N LEU A 113 0.78 5.33 7.86
CA LEU A 113 0.18 6.44 7.12
C LEU A 113 -1.34 6.31 7.09
N LEU A 114 -1.86 5.11 6.84
CA LEU A 114 -3.31 4.86 6.79
C LEU A 114 -3.98 4.98 8.15
N ASN A 115 -3.43 4.33 9.17
CA ASN A 115 -3.97 4.40 10.53
C ASN A 115 -4.08 5.86 11.00
N ALA A 116 -3.03 6.67 10.80
CA ALA A 116 -3.05 8.09 11.16
C ALA A 116 -4.16 8.89 10.42
N ILE A 117 -4.51 8.51 9.18
CA ILE A 117 -5.60 9.14 8.42
C ILE A 117 -6.96 8.70 8.96
N GLU A 118 -7.12 7.40 9.24
CA GLU A 118 -8.38 6.82 9.72
C GLU A 118 -8.71 7.27 11.15
N ASP A 119 -7.69 7.33 12.01
CA ASP A 119 -7.79 7.84 13.39
C ASP A 119 -7.90 9.37 13.44
N GLY A 120 -7.62 10.06 12.33
CA GLY A 120 -7.62 11.52 12.27
C GLY A 120 -6.44 12.18 13.00
N ASN A 121 -5.38 11.42 13.30
CA ASN A 121 -4.18 11.93 13.97
C ASN A 121 -3.26 12.66 12.98
N VAL A 122 -3.49 13.97 12.83
CA VAL A 122 -2.77 14.81 11.87
C VAL A 122 -1.29 14.95 12.19
N GLU A 123 -0.91 15.03 13.47
CA GLU A 123 0.50 15.16 13.87
C GLU A 123 1.30 13.91 13.54
N GLU A 124 0.69 12.75 13.77
CA GLU A 124 1.25 11.48 13.40
C GLU A 124 1.40 11.35 11.88
N LEU A 125 0.36 11.74 11.14
CA LEU A 125 0.37 11.79 9.68
C LEU A 125 1.53 12.67 9.16
N ARG A 126 1.74 13.85 9.73
CA ARG A 126 2.87 14.74 9.36
C ARG A 126 4.21 14.06 9.60
N THR A 127 4.37 13.39 10.73
CA THR A 127 5.60 12.67 11.07
C THR A 127 5.89 11.54 10.09
N VAL A 128 4.89 10.75 9.74
CA VAL A 128 5.01 9.66 8.75
C VAL A 128 5.34 10.22 7.37
N VAL A 129 4.64 11.27 6.92
CA VAL A 129 4.89 11.91 5.62
C VAL A 129 6.30 12.49 5.52
N ALA A 130 6.78 13.16 6.57
CA ALA A 130 8.15 13.68 6.61
C ALA A 130 9.20 12.57 6.51
N ARG A 131 8.96 11.41 7.13
CA ARG A 131 9.82 10.22 7.03
C ARG A 131 9.82 9.64 5.61
N VAL A 132 8.64 9.51 4.99
CA VAL A 132 8.51 9.02 3.61
C VAL A 132 9.30 9.90 2.64
N GLN A 133 9.16 11.23 2.76
CA GLN A 133 9.88 12.19 1.92
C GLN A 133 11.41 12.17 2.15
N GLY A 134 11.85 11.95 3.40
CA GLY A 134 13.27 11.88 3.76
C GLY A 134 14.00 10.65 3.25
N GLN A 135 13.29 9.55 2.95
CA GLN A 135 13.90 8.30 2.49
C GLN A 135 14.11 8.23 0.97
N HIS A 136 14.02 9.36 0.23
CA HIS A 136 14.00 9.39 -1.23
C HIS A 136 12.91 8.49 -1.86
N LEU A 137 11.92 8.07 -1.07
CA LEU A 137 10.73 7.42 -1.61
C LEU A 137 10.00 8.48 -2.44
N SER A 138 10.06 8.27 -3.76
CA SER A 138 9.57 9.25 -4.73
C SER A 138 8.13 9.67 -4.42
N ARG A 139 7.76 10.87 -4.88
CA ARG A 139 6.39 11.42 -4.86
C ARG A 139 5.28 10.39 -5.18
N SER A 140 5.63 9.33 -5.92
CA SER A 140 4.82 8.15 -6.19
C SER A 140 4.24 7.44 -4.96
N THR A 141 4.90 7.43 -3.79
CA THR A 141 4.43 6.64 -2.63
C THR A 141 3.09 7.15 -2.07
N LEU A 142 2.83 8.45 -2.15
CA LEU A 142 1.54 9.04 -1.74
C LEU A 142 0.43 8.82 -2.77
N ASP A 143 0.78 8.37 -3.97
CA ASP A 143 -0.13 8.05 -5.07
C ASP A 143 -0.36 6.53 -5.21
N GLU A 144 0.38 5.73 -4.43
CA GLU A 144 0.24 4.28 -4.44
C GLU A 144 -1.12 3.87 -3.86
N PRO A 145 -1.76 2.85 -4.45
CA PRO A 145 -3.04 2.39 -3.93
C PRO A 145 -2.86 1.65 -2.61
N VAL A 146 -3.81 1.84 -1.69
CA VAL A 146 -3.71 1.41 -0.30
C VAL A 146 -4.64 0.26 0.07
N ASN A 147 -5.61 -0.05 -0.78
CA ASN A 147 -6.59 -1.11 -0.57
C ASN A 147 -7.08 -1.71 -1.90
N ALA A 148 -7.88 -2.77 -1.83
CA ALA A 148 -8.43 -3.47 -3.00
C ALA A 148 -9.27 -2.57 -3.93
N ALA A 149 -9.82 -1.45 -3.45
CA ALA A 149 -10.54 -0.48 -4.27
C ALA A 149 -9.59 0.46 -5.06
N LEU A 150 -8.28 0.25 -4.97
CA LEU A 150 -7.23 1.12 -5.50
C LEU A 150 -7.35 2.57 -5.02
N GLU A 151 -7.89 2.79 -3.81
CA GLU A 151 -7.89 4.11 -3.20
C GLU A 151 -6.45 4.54 -2.90
N THR A 152 -6.13 5.83 -3.08
CA THR A 152 -4.87 6.42 -2.59
C THR A 152 -5.07 6.95 -1.16
N PRO A 153 -4.01 7.27 -0.40
CA PRO A 153 -4.14 7.94 0.90
C PRO A 153 -5.06 9.16 0.86
N LEU A 154 -5.03 9.93 -0.23
CA LEU A 154 -5.90 11.10 -0.40
C LEU A 154 -7.39 10.72 -0.56
N HIS A 155 -7.71 9.59 -1.20
CA HIS A 155 -9.09 9.09 -1.25
C HIS A 155 -9.59 8.79 0.17
N VAL A 156 -8.78 8.10 0.98
CA VAL A 156 -9.11 7.76 2.37
C VAL A 156 -9.34 9.03 3.18
N ALA A 157 -8.44 10.03 3.10
CA ALA A 157 -8.58 11.29 3.82
C ALA A 157 -9.85 12.09 3.43
N VAL A 158 -10.22 12.09 2.15
CA VAL A 158 -11.45 12.76 1.68
C VAL A 158 -12.70 11.95 2.06
N ARG A 159 -12.60 10.61 2.06
CA ARG A 159 -13.66 9.70 2.48
C ARG A 159 -13.98 9.86 3.96
N THR A 160 -12.97 9.92 4.82
CA THR A 160 -13.09 10.20 6.27
C THR A 160 -13.47 11.65 6.57
N GLY A 161 -13.37 12.55 5.57
CA GLY A 161 -13.75 13.95 5.72
C GLY A 161 -12.71 14.82 6.41
N SER A 162 -11.51 14.29 6.65
CA SER A 162 -10.42 15.00 7.33
C SER A 162 -9.79 16.05 6.40
N LEU A 163 -10.20 17.30 6.57
CA LEU A 163 -9.63 18.44 5.83
C LEU A 163 -8.13 18.59 6.09
N ALA A 164 -7.71 18.41 7.34
CA ALA A 164 -6.32 18.55 7.74
C ALA A 164 -5.46 17.45 7.11
N ALA A 165 -5.91 16.18 7.14
CA ALA A 165 -5.17 15.10 6.49
C ALA A 165 -5.08 15.30 4.96
N ALA A 166 -6.17 15.71 4.32
CA ALA A 166 -6.15 16.03 2.89
C ALA A 166 -5.16 17.16 2.58
N GLN A 167 -5.10 18.21 3.41
CA GLN A 167 -4.13 19.30 3.25
C GLN A 167 -2.69 18.79 3.38
N VAL A 168 -2.37 18.00 4.40
CA VAL A 168 -1.01 17.44 4.60
C VAL A 168 -0.57 16.62 3.39
N LEU A 169 -1.44 15.75 2.88
CA LEU A 169 -1.13 14.90 1.73
C LEU A 169 -0.93 15.74 0.45
N LEU A 170 -1.76 16.75 0.23
CA LEU A 170 -1.65 17.64 -0.94
C LEU A 170 -0.38 18.51 -0.88
N ASP A 171 -0.06 19.08 0.29
CA ASP A 171 1.16 19.84 0.53
C ASP A 171 2.40 18.97 0.31
N ALA A 172 2.31 17.69 0.65
CA ALA A 172 3.34 16.69 0.41
C ALA A 172 3.44 16.23 -1.06
N GLY A 173 2.56 16.73 -1.93
CA GLY A 173 2.61 16.50 -3.38
C GLY A 173 1.76 15.34 -3.89
N ALA A 174 0.87 14.78 -3.07
CA ALA A 174 -0.09 13.75 -3.50
C ALA A 174 -0.95 14.26 -4.66
N ASN A 175 -1.20 13.41 -5.64
CA ASN A 175 -1.89 13.77 -6.86
C ASN A 175 -3.41 13.69 -6.68
N PRO A 176 -4.13 14.82 -6.76
CA PRO A 176 -5.58 14.88 -6.56
C PRO A 176 -6.39 14.36 -7.76
N ARG A 177 -5.74 13.81 -8.79
CA ARG A 177 -6.38 13.26 -9.99
C ARG A 177 -6.15 11.76 -10.18
N ARG A 178 -5.47 11.10 -9.23
CA ARG A 178 -5.33 9.63 -9.25
C ARG A 178 -6.71 9.01 -9.16
N ARG A 179 -6.98 8.06 -10.06
CA ARG A 179 -8.26 7.36 -10.09
C ARG A 179 -8.17 6.04 -9.35
N ASN A 180 -9.17 5.76 -8.53
CA ASN A 180 -9.34 4.44 -7.92
C ASN A 180 -9.92 3.43 -8.93
N LEU A 181 -10.23 2.21 -8.48
CA LEU A 181 -10.75 1.13 -9.32
C LEU A 181 -12.08 1.49 -10.00
N ARG A 182 -12.88 2.37 -9.39
CA ARG A 182 -14.16 2.85 -9.95
C ARG A 182 -14.00 3.99 -10.96
N GLY A 183 -12.78 4.51 -11.12
CA GLY A 183 -12.51 5.69 -11.94
C GLY A 183 -12.72 7.02 -11.21
N ASP A 184 -13.01 6.99 -9.91
CA ASP A 184 -13.20 8.20 -9.09
C ASP A 184 -11.86 8.84 -8.79
N GLU A 185 -11.77 10.17 -8.96
CA GLU A 185 -10.72 10.98 -8.32
C GLU A 185 -11.00 11.08 -6.79
N PRO A 186 -10.03 11.46 -5.93
CA PRO A 186 -10.18 11.48 -4.48
C PRO A 186 -11.36 12.30 -3.96
N TRP A 187 -11.79 13.31 -4.71
CA TRP A 187 -12.92 14.17 -4.36
C TRP A 187 -14.27 13.67 -4.87
N GLN A 188 -14.32 12.51 -5.54
CA GLN A 188 -15.52 11.92 -6.13
C GLN A 188 -16.01 10.68 -5.37
N CYS A 189 -17.25 10.28 -5.63
CA CYS A 189 -17.84 9.02 -5.22
C CYS A 189 -18.87 8.64 -6.29
N PHE A 190 -18.67 7.52 -7.00
CA PHE A 190 -19.49 7.14 -8.15
C PHE A 190 -19.55 8.24 -9.23
N LEU A 191 -18.41 8.86 -9.52
CA LEU A 191 -18.18 9.98 -10.43
C LEU A 191 -18.85 11.31 -10.01
N PHE A 192 -19.65 11.31 -8.95
CA PHE A 192 -20.26 12.51 -8.41
C PHE A 192 -19.31 13.24 -7.43
N PRO A 193 -19.26 14.58 -7.43
CA PRO A 193 -18.48 15.33 -6.46
C PRO A 193 -18.95 15.05 -5.03
N ARG A 194 -18.01 14.82 -4.11
CA ARG A 194 -18.27 14.84 -2.66
C ARG A 194 -18.37 16.29 -2.18
N TRP A 195 -19.21 16.53 -1.18
CA TRP A 195 -19.54 17.89 -0.71
C TRP A 195 -18.73 18.30 0.52
N SER A 196 -17.78 17.48 0.96
CA SER A 196 -16.94 17.77 2.12
C SER A 196 -15.94 18.90 1.83
N ARG A 197 -15.46 19.57 2.89
CA ARG A 197 -14.40 20.58 2.77
C ARG A 197 -13.13 19.98 2.16
N ALA A 198 -12.77 18.76 2.56
CA ALA A 198 -11.65 18.00 2.02
C ALA A 198 -11.79 17.71 0.52
N ALA A 199 -12.99 17.37 0.06
CA ALA A 199 -13.26 17.14 -1.36
C ALA A 199 -13.14 18.43 -2.18
N ARG A 200 -13.71 19.55 -1.67
CA ARG A 200 -13.55 20.86 -2.32
C ARG A 200 -12.10 21.30 -2.40
N LEU A 201 -11.31 21.06 -1.35
CA LEU A 201 -9.88 21.34 -1.34
C LEU A 201 -9.17 20.53 -2.44
N SER A 202 -9.34 19.21 -2.43
CA SER A 202 -8.70 18.31 -3.40
C SER A 202 -9.08 18.65 -4.86
N ARG A 203 -10.35 18.99 -5.11
CA ARG A 203 -10.81 19.45 -6.44
C ARG A 203 -10.14 20.75 -6.87
N ARG A 204 -9.94 21.71 -5.95
CA ARG A 204 -9.27 22.99 -6.26
C ARG A 204 -7.77 22.81 -6.48
N SER A 205 -7.15 21.88 -5.78
CA SER A 205 -5.73 21.54 -5.96
C SER A 205 -5.47 20.73 -7.23
N SER A 206 -6.52 20.26 -7.92
CA SER A 206 -6.39 19.62 -9.23
C SER A 206 -6.06 20.67 -10.29
N PRO A 207 -4.90 20.60 -10.96
CA PRO A 207 -4.64 21.47 -12.10
C PRO A 207 -5.72 21.23 -13.15
N ALA A 208 -6.19 22.31 -13.79
CA ALA A 208 -7.22 22.25 -14.82
C ALA A 208 -6.90 21.11 -15.80
N PRO A 209 -7.91 20.35 -16.27
CA PRO A 209 -7.66 19.36 -17.30
C PRO A 209 -6.98 20.09 -18.46
N SER A 210 -5.76 19.64 -18.82
CA SER A 210 -5.18 20.03 -20.08
C SER A 210 -6.24 19.80 -21.16
N PRO A 211 -6.46 20.75 -22.07
CA PRO A 211 -7.40 20.55 -23.16
C PRO A 211 -7.02 19.23 -23.83
N ARG A 212 -7.96 18.28 -23.73
CA ARG A 212 -7.94 16.90 -24.21
C ARG A 212 -6.71 16.60 -25.06
N SER A 213 -5.83 15.69 -24.60
CA SER A 213 -5.11 14.86 -25.55
C SER A 213 -6.18 14.27 -26.46
N SER A 214 -6.17 14.69 -27.71
CA SER A 214 -7.07 14.26 -28.78
C SER A 214 -7.30 12.76 -28.65
N PRO A 215 -8.54 12.24 -28.86
CA PRO A 215 -8.70 10.81 -29.02
C PRO A 215 -7.69 10.38 -30.10
N ALA A 216 -6.89 9.34 -29.78
CA ALA A 216 -5.90 8.82 -30.71
C ALA A 216 -6.56 8.70 -32.10
N PRO A 217 -5.91 9.20 -33.17
CA PRO A 217 -6.52 9.14 -34.49
C PRO A 217 -6.89 7.70 -34.78
N ILE A 218 -8.16 7.47 -35.09
CA ILE A 218 -8.63 6.19 -35.61
C ILE A 218 -7.83 5.99 -36.89
N LEU A 219 -6.84 5.09 -36.84
CA LEU A 219 -6.13 4.67 -38.05
C LEU A 219 -7.20 4.14 -39.00
N PRO A 220 -7.35 4.70 -40.21
CA PRO A 220 -8.29 4.15 -41.16
C PRO A 220 -7.93 2.69 -41.40
N ALA A 221 -8.96 1.84 -41.41
CA ALA A 221 -8.83 0.43 -41.71
C ALA A 221 -8.02 0.29 -43.01
N VAL A 222 -6.92 -0.45 -42.93
CA VAL A 222 -6.15 -0.87 -44.10
C VAL A 222 -7.12 -1.64 -44.99
N GLN A 223 -7.58 -1.01 -46.07
CA GLN A 223 -8.23 -1.70 -47.16
C GLN A 223 -7.19 -2.67 -47.71
N GLY A 224 -7.45 -3.97 -47.50
CA GLY A 224 -6.65 -5.02 -48.11
C GLY A 224 -6.80 -4.90 -49.61
N ASP A 225 -5.78 -4.36 -50.26
CA ASP A 225 -5.68 -4.38 -51.71
C ASP A 225 -5.65 -5.84 -52.15
N ALA A 226 -6.64 -6.18 -52.98
CA ALA A 226 -6.72 -7.43 -53.67
C ALA A 226 -5.45 -7.62 -54.51
N ILE A 227 -4.71 -8.68 -54.21
CA ILE A 227 -3.73 -9.30 -55.09
C ILE A 227 -4.44 -9.77 -56.36
N GLY A 228 -4.57 -8.87 -57.34
CA GLY A 228 -4.84 -9.18 -58.73
C GLY A 228 -3.55 -9.64 -59.40
N GLY A 229 -3.58 -10.83 -59.97
CA GLY A 229 -2.48 -11.39 -60.73
C GLY A 229 -2.25 -10.65 -62.05
N ASP A 230 -1.01 -10.72 -62.53
CA ASP A 230 -0.67 -10.95 -63.93
C ASP A 230 0.85 -11.14 -64.06
N ALA A 231 1.23 -12.37 -64.43
CA ALA A 231 2.33 -12.78 -65.32
C ALA A 231 2.71 -14.25 -65.04
#